data_AF-A0A936FK97-F1
#
_entry.id   AF-A0A936FK97-F1
#
_cell.length_a   1.000
_cell.length_b   1.000
_cell.length_c   1.000
_cell.angle_alpha   90.00
_cell.angle_beta   90.00
_cell.angle_gamma   90.00
#
_symmetry.space_group_name_H-M   'P 1'
#
loop_
_entity.id
_entity.type
_entity.pdbx_description
1 polymer ?
#
loop_
_entity_poly.entity_id
_entity_poly.type
_entity_poly.pdbx_seq_one_letter_code
_entity_poly.pdbx_strand_id
1 'polypeptide(L)' 'MLDAIVVLNAGSSSLKFSVFTPRDGSFELIARGQAEGLYTAPRFVARDGSGNRLGRRASATRLPA' A
#
# COMPACT_ATOMS: atom_id res chain seq x y z
N MET A 1 10.78 -12.19 -14.77
CA MET A 1 9.72 -11.46 -14.04
C MET A 1 9.41 -12.30 -12.81
N LEU A 2 9.32 -11.72 -11.60
CA LEU A 2 8.91 -12.47 -10.41
C LEU A 2 7.38 -12.54 -10.38
N ASP A 3 6.83 -13.70 -10.07
CA ASP A 3 5.40 -13.84 -9.79
C ASP A 3 5.09 -13.16 -8.46
N ALA A 4 4.03 -12.35 -8.43
CA ALA A 4 3.64 -11.64 -7.22
C ALA A 4 2.12 -11.75 -6.99
N ILE A 5 1.74 -11.95 -5.73
CA ILE A 5 0.35 -11.91 -5.29
C ILE A 5 0.12 -10.60 -4.55
N VAL A 6 -0.89 -9.85 -4.99
CA VAL A 6 -1.33 -8.63 -4.31
C VAL A 6 -2.64 -8.92 -3.59
N VAL A 7 -2.65 -8.72 -2.27
CA VAL A 7 -3.85 -8.75 -1.44
C VAL A 7 -4.31 -7.33 -1.22
N LEU A 8 -5.55 -7.03 -1.58
CA LEU A 8 -6.16 -5.71 -1.43
C LEU A 8 -7.29 -5.76 -0.41
N ASN A 9 -7.35 -4.74 0.44
CA ASN A 9 -8.48 -4.47 1.31
C ASN A 9 -8.95 -3.03 1.02
N ALA A 10 -10.17 -2.91 0.49
CA ALA A 10 -10.77 -1.62 0.18
C ALA A 10 -11.85 -1.30 1.22
N GLY A 11 -11.69 -0.14 1.86
CA GLY A 11 -12.73 0.54 2.63
C GLY A 11 -13.23 1.77 1.87
N SER A 12 -14.31 2.38 2.35
CA SER A 12 -14.92 3.54 1.68
C SER A 12 -13.97 4.71 1.45
N SER A 13 -12.98 4.93 2.33
CA SER A 13 -12.03 6.06 2.23
C SER A 13 -10.56 5.62 2.24
N SER A 14 -10.29 4.32 2.09
CA SER A 14 -8.94 3.77 2.18
C SER A 14 -8.76 2.51 1.34
N LEU A 15 -7.55 2.29 0.85
CA LEU A 15 -7.10 1.06 0.19
C LEU A 15 -5.83 0.58 0.87
N LYS A 16 -5.89 -0.58 1.52
CA LYS A 16 -4.72 -1.25 2.10
C LYS A 16 -4.26 -2.35 1.15
N PHE A 17 -2.97 -2.60 1.13
CA PHE A 17 -2.38 -3.64 0.29
C PHE A 17 -1.24 -4.38 1.01
N SER A 18 -1.05 -5.62 0.60
CA SER A 18 0.15 -6.42 0.86
C SER A 18 0.56 -7.12 -0.42
N VAL A 19 1.86 -7.13 -0.73
CA VAL A 19 2.46 -7.77 -1.90
C VAL A 19 3.34 -8.90 -1.41
N PHE A 20 3.13 -10.08 -1.96
CA PHE A 20 3.88 -11.28 -1.64
C PHE A 20 4.55 -11.85 -2.88
N THR A 21 5.73 -12.43 -2.71
CA THR A 21 6.40 -13.26 -3.72
C THR A 21 6.47 -14.70 -3.22
N PRO A 22 6.32 -15.72 -4.09
CA PRO A 22 6.61 -17.10 -3.72
C PRO A 22 8.07 -17.24 -3.29
N ARG A 23 8.30 -17.94 -2.18
CA ARG A 23 9.63 -18.31 -1.68
C ARG A 23 9.56 -19.66 -0.98
N ASP A 24 10.23 -20.67 -1.53
CA ASP A 24 10.43 -21.99 -0.90
C ASP A 24 9.12 -22.62 -0.36
N GLY A 25 8.05 -22.60 -1.17
CA GLY A 25 6.74 -23.15 -0.79
C GLY A 25 5.91 -22.26 0.15
N SER A 26 6.39 -21.05 0.43
CA SER A 26 5.73 -20.02 1.23
C SER A 26 5.55 -18.71 0.46
N PHE A 27 4.95 -17.71 1.11
CA PHE A 27 4.80 -16.37 0.57
C PHE A 27 5.52 -15.36 1.45
N GLU A 28 6.53 -14.70 0.89
CA GLU A 28 7.30 -13.67 1.56
C GLU A 28 6.68 -12.29 1.30
N LEU A 29 6.46 -11.51 2.37
CA LEU A 29 5.96 -10.14 2.27
C LEU A 29 7.07 -9.20 1.78
N ILE A 30 6.93 -8.68 0.57
CA ILE A 30 7.91 -7.74 -0.01
C ILE A 30 7.49 -6.27 0.19
N ALA A 31 6.19 -6.00 0.27
CA ALA A 31 5.68 -4.67 0.55
C ALA A 31 4.30 -4.73 1.20
N ARG A 32 4.02 -3.82 2.12
CA ARG A 32 2.67 -3.53 2.62
C ARG A 32 2.46 -2.04 2.73
N GLY A 33 1.22 -1.61 2.64
CA GLY A 33 0.93 -0.20 2.74
C GLY A 33 -0.54 0.13 2.69
N GLN A 34 -0.80 1.42 2.62
CA GLN A 34 -2.14 1.93 2.45
C GLN A 34 -2.15 3.29 1.78
N ALA A 35 -3.24 3.57 1.07
CA ALA A 35 -3.71 4.91 0.77
C ALA A 35 -4.94 5.17 1.64
N GLU A 36 -4.96 6.28 2.38
CA GLU A 36 -6.09 6.70 3.21
C GLU A 36 -6.49 8.14 2.89
N GLY A 37 -7.72 8.53 3.21
CA GLY A 37 -8.22 9.87 2.92
C GLY A 37 -8.40 10.13 1.42
N LEU A 38 -8.75 9.09 0.65
CA LEU A 38 -8.81 9.11 -0.83
C LEU A 38 -9.63 10.26 -1.42
N TYR A 39 -10.66 10.72 -0.71
CA TYR A 39 -11.55 11.81 -1.13
C TYR A 39 -11.37 13.11 -0.35
N THR A 40 -10.39 13.16 0.57
CA THR A 40 -10.15 14.33 1.43
C THR A 40 -8.70 14.76 1.34
N ALA A 41 -7.80 14.25 2.16
CA ALA A 41 -6.37 14.54 2.10
C ALA A 41 -5.61 13.22 1.94
N PRO A 42 -5.39 12.76 0.68
CA PRO A 42 -4.79 11.48 0.41
C PRO A 42 -3.40 11.34 1.02
N ARG A 43 -3.21 10.23 1.73
CA ARG A 43 -1.95 9.86 2.36
C ARG A 43 -1.61 8.43 1.99
N PHE A 44 -0.47 8.26 1.34
CA PHE A 44 0.11 6.98 0.96
C PHE A 44 1.33 6.67 1.81
N VAL A 45 1.44 5.42 2.25
CA VAL A 45 2.64 4.87 2.88
C VAL A 45 2.85 3.43 2.44
N ALA A 46 4.11 3.06 2.19
CA ALA A 46 4.54 1.70 1.90
C ALA A 46 5.77 1.35 2.75
N ARG A 47 5.84 0.09 3.19
CA ARG A 47 6.93 -0.48 3.97
C ARG A 47 7.27 -1.88 3.49
N ASP A 48 8.52 -2.31 3.65
CA ASP A 48 8.94 -3.69 3.37
C ASP A 48 8.53 -4.64 4.50
N GLY A 49 8.88 -5.92 4.36
CA GLY A 49 8.64 -6.97 5.36
C GLY A 49 9.34 -6.73 6.71
N SER A 50 10.44 -5.96 6.72
CA SER A 50 11.16 -5.54 7.93
C SER A 50 10.62 -4.24 8.54
N GLY A 51 9.63 -3.61 7.91
CA GLY A 51 9.01 -2.36 8.36
C GLY A 51 9.72 -1.08 7.90
N ASN A 52 10.80 -1.18 7.11
CA ASN A 52 11.49 -0.02 6.54
C ASN A 52 10.58 0.67 5.53
N ARG A 53 10.62 2.01 5.49
CA ARG A 53 9.74 2.79 4.60
C ARG A 53 10.24 2.74 3.16
N LEU A 54 9.45 2.12 2.28
CA LEU A 54 9.69 2.08 0.83
C LEU A 54 9.23 3.37 0.14
N GLY A 55 8.18 4.00 0.64
CA GLY A 55 7.64 5.21 0.05
C GLY A 55 6.59 5.89 0.91
N ARG A 56 6.42 7.19 0.68
CA ARG A 56 5.35 8.00 1.26
C ARG A 56 4.95 9.08 0.28
N ARG A 57 3.66 9.37 0.19
CA ARG A 57 3.14 10.55 -0.50
C ARG A 57 2.00 11.16 0.29
N ALA A 58 1.94 12.48 0.36
CA ALA A 58 0.78 13.20 0.85
C ALA A 58 0.50 14.34 -0.12
N SER A 59 -0.77 14.58 -0.43
CA SER A 59 -1.19 15.73 -1.23
C SER A 59 -2.30 16.46 -0.49
N ALA A 60 -2.21 17.79 -0.44
CA ALA A 60 -3.33 18.61 -0.05
C ALA A 60 -4.32 18.61 -1.21
N THR A 61 -5.51 18.07 -1.00
CA THR A 61 -6.60 18.29 -1.96
C THR A 61 -7.06 19.72 -1.80
N ARG A 62 -6.84 20.54 -2.83
CA ARG A 62 -7.70 21.70 -3.04
C ARG A 62 -9.02 21.16 -3.54
N LEU A 63 -10.03 21.11 -2.67
CA LEU A 63 -11.41 21.09 -3.14
C LEU A 63 -11.63 22.42 -3.87
N PRO A 64 -12.11 22.45 -5.13
CA PRO A 64 -12.64 23.68 -5.69
C PRO A 64 -13.82 24.12 -4.82
N ALA A 65 -13.87 25.42 -4.52
CA ALA A 65 -14.99 26.07 -3.84
C ALA A 65 -16.26 25.99 -4.70
#